data_AF-A0A2G6UNQ8-F1
#
_entry.id   AF-A0A2G6UNQ8-F1
#
_cell.length_a   1.000
_cell.length_b   1.000
_cell.length_c   1.000
_cell.angle_alpha   90.00
_cell.angle_beta   90.00
_cell.angle_gamma   90.00
#
_symmetry.space_group_name_H-M   'P 1'
#
loop_
_entity.id
_entity.type
_entity.pdbx_description
1 polymer ?
#
loop_
_entity_poly.entity_id
_entity_poly.type
_entity_poly.pdbx_seq_one_letter_code
_entity_poly.pdbx_strand_id
1 'polypeptide(L)'
;MRNGTNLCIFANFSEIQTTISMKKFYFLLFSIIMHFFNAQSLVLDTSFGTGGYSNYDNYDSASDAVMLPDGQFITATSTGSITIRKVNQNGIIDASFGTKNYDMGANSSAKSELIKKIVLHHDKIIICGRVNATPTHSLYDLFVTRINLDGTLDTSFGTNGFTTQSVGQNGSVYDMAVDPDGNTYVYASNNGAYLTKINSSGMIDTGFGTNGKLALPSFTSYKFYIQNDGKLVMGGSRNNPLTSNVESYIERRLPDGTYDSTFGDNGAVFIPNTQSTKVKGFEYNYSDNSILCLHQTSSSDTFFLSKIQISNGALIPSFGNNGITPKYFFVDAPQLSLSQITVLPNSKIVAMGIISRWFTGGPNLNQQLFVTRFNSSGSVDYTISNKGFQEFMTTLPPPTEGIRADYFSKLFNPNNGSFILAYSGGSVTTGDKSYLCKFIDSSYLGTDSVSEKDQNNLFTLYPNPAENSVTIQNKKYGNETFNFKIYDLSGKIAQTGSSKFNDRINIQNLEKGNYIIQIEAKNGDKHSVKLLKN
;
A
#
# COMPACT_ATOMS: atom_id res chain seq x y z
N MET A 1 70.60 -61.33 36.74
CA MET A 1 69.12 -61.46 36.76
C MET A 1 68.57 -60.18 37.39
N ARG A 2 67.66 -59.39 36.85
CA ARG A 2 67.07 -59.21 35.52
C ARG A 2 66.36 -57.83 35.62
N ASN A 3 66.51 -57.02 34.57
CA ASN A 3 65.79 -55.81 34.14
C ASN A 3 64.41 -55.47 34.76
N GLY A 4 64.08 -54.17 34.77
CA GLY A 4 62.68 -53.74 34.70
C GLY A 4 62.39 -52.27 35.03
N THR A 5 62.40 -51.42 34.01
CA THR A 5 61.84 -50.07 33.88
C THR A 5 60.38 -49.95 34.37
N ASN A 6 59.95 -48.77 34.85
CA ASN A 6 58.65 -48.18 34.45
C ASN A 6 58.50 -46.67 34.79
N LEU A 7 58.50 -45.92 33.69
CA LEU A 7 57.85 -44.66 33.31
C LEU A 7 56.86 -43.92 34.25
N CYS A 8 57.00 -42.58 34.19
CA CYS A 8 56.06 -41.52 34.57
C CYS A 8 54.63 -41.68 34.04
N ILE A 9 53.63 -41.24 34.83
CA ILE A 9 52.43 -40.54 34.32
C ILE A 9 52.00 -39.46 35.35
N PHE A 10 52.48 -38.23 35.17
CA PHE A 10 51.72 -37.04 35.59
C PHE A 10 50.73 -36.77 34.46
N ALA A 11 49.49 -37.24 34.60
CA ALA A 11 48.44 -36.94 33.62
C ALA A 11 47.84 -35.57 33.91
N ASN A 12 47.94 -34.70 32.90
CA ASN A 12 47.37 -33.37 32.80
C ASN A 12 45.90 -33.32 33.23
N PHE A 13 45.63 -32.76 34.42
CA PHE A 13 44.28 -32.29 34.78
C PHE A 13 43.92 -30.96 34.09
N SER A 14 44.87 -30.32 33.39
CA SER A 14 44.66 -29.05 32.68
C SER A 14 44.04 -29.20 31.29
N GLU A 15 44.16 -30.36 30.62
CA GLU A 15 43.62 -30.55 29.25
C GLU A 15 42.12 -30.94 29.22
N ILE A 16 41.60 -31.49 30.31
CA ILE A 16 40.20 -31.94 30.38
C ILE A 16 39.24 -30.75 30.58
N GLN A 17 39.65 -29.71 31.33
CA GLN A 17 38.82 -28.51 31.52
C GLN A 17 38.77 -27.60 30.28
N THR A 18 39.87 -27.45 29.53
CA THR A 18 39.90 -26.67 28.28
C THR A 18 39.05 -27.31 27.18
N THR A 19 39.02 -28.64 27.10
CA THR A 19 38.23 -29.36 26.09
C THR A 19 36.72 -29.30 26.36
N ILE A 20 36.30 -29.31 27.65
CA ILE A 20 34.90 -29.17 28.06
C ILE A 20 34.43 -27.70 27.94
N SER A 21 35.30 -26.74 28.22
CA SER A 21 35.06 -25.30 28.01
C SER A 21 34.89 -24.96 26.53
N MET A 22 35.77 -25.47 25.65
CA MET A 22 35.65 -25.25 24.20
C MET A 22 34.42 -25.93 23.60
N LYS A 23 34.07 -27.15 24.02
CA LYS A 23 32.83 -27.80 23.54
C LYS A 23 31.57 -27.03 23.95
N LYS A 24 31.51 -26.47 25.15
CA LYS A 24 30.41 -25.59 25.57
C LYS A 24 30.41 -24.26 24.82
N PHE A 25 31.58 -23.69 24.53
CA PHE A 25 31.70 -22.47 23.73
C PHE A 25 31.24 -22.70 22.29
N TYR A 26 31.63 -23.82 21.65
CA TYR A 26 31.13 -24.21 20.33
C TYR A 26 29.64 -24.55 20.35
N PHE A 27 29.11 -25.21 21.40
CA PHE A 27 27.67 -25.48 21.49
C PHE A 27 26.85 -24.20 21.69
N LEU A 28 27.36 -23.22 22.45
CA LEU A 28 26.74 -21.92 22.63
C LEU A 28 26.85 -21.07 21.35
N LEU A 29 28.00 -21.09 20.67
CA LEU A 29 28.18 -20.42 19.38
C LEU A 29 27.31 -21.07 18.29
N PHE A 30 27.20 -22.40 18.28
CA PHE A 30 26.34 -23.15 17.34
C PHE A 30 24.85 -22.98 17.68
N SER A 31 24.49 -22.82 18.95
CA SER A 31 23.15 -22.44 19.41
C SER A 31 22.78 -21.01 19.01
N ILE A 32 23.71 -20.06 19.14
CA ILE A 32 23.54 -18.67 18.72
C ILE A 32 23.47 -18.60 17.19
N ILE A 33 24.32 -19.34 16.45
CA ILE A 33 24.30 -19.41 14.99
C ILE A 33 23.04 -20.12 14.47
N MET A 34 22.52 -21.14 15.17
CA MET A 34 21.24 -21.79 14.81
C MET A 34 20.03 -20.88 15.05
N HIS A 35 20.11 -19.91 15.96
CA HIS A 35 19.09 -18.86 16.09
C HIS A 35 19.15 -17.81 14.97
N PHE A 36 20.23 -17.76 14.19
CA PHE A 36 20.39 -16.83 13.07
C PHE A 36 20.02 -17.41 11.70
N PHE A 37 19.49 -18.64 11.61
CA PHE A 37 19.29 -19.31 10.31
C PHE A 37 17.92 -19.95 10.06
N ASN A 38 16.88 -19.59 10.81
CA ASN A 38 15.51 -19.85 10.36
C ASN A 38 14.92 -18.56 9.81
N ALA A 39 14.97 -18.42 8.48
CA ALA A 39 14.15 -17.43 7.80
C ALA A 39 12.66 -17.76 8.09
N GLN A 40 11.95 -16.81 8.68
CA GLN A 40 10.54 -16.98 9.04
C GLN A 40 9.66 -16.65 7.84
N SER A 41 8.87 -17.62 7.39
CA SER A 41 7.96 -17.47 6.27
C SER A 41 6.72 -16.68 6.70
N LEU A 42 6.38 -15.60 6.00
CA LEU A 42 5.02 -15.04 6.03
C LEU A 42 4.07 -16.19 5.71
N VAL A 43 3.10 -16.45 6.58
CA VAL A 43 2.15 -17.55 6.42
C VAL A 43 0.77 -16.94 6.22
N LEU A 44 -0.04 -17.64 5.45
CA LEU A 44 -1.44 -17.30 5.33
C LEU A 44 -2.18 -17.52 6.65
N ASP A 45 -2.99 -16.54 7.05
CA ASP A 45 -3.83 -16.62 8.26
C ASP A 45 -5.06 -17.50 8.00
N THR A 46 -4.95 -18.79 8.26
CA THR A 46 -6.05 -19.75 8.00
C THR A 46 -7.36 -19.44 8.75
N SER A 47 -7.34 -18.58 9.77
CA SER A 47 -8.54 -18.13 10.50
C SER A 47 -9.34 -17.04 9.76
N PHE A 48 -8.76 -16.43 8.72
CA PHE A 48 -9.43 -15.42 7.90
C PHE A 48 -10.25 -16.08 6.78
N GLY A 49 -11.55 -15.86 6.78
CA GLY A 49 -12.48 -16.47 5.82
C GLY A 49 -12.36 -18.00 5.81
N THR A 50 -12.27 -18.57 4.61
CA THR A 50 -12.08 -20.01 4.43
C THR A 50 -10.63 -20.30 4.09
N GLY A 51 -9.87 -20.78 5.08
CA GLY A 51 -8.48 -21.18 4.91
C GLY A 51 -7.57 -20.02 4.52
N GLY A 52 -7.86 -18.80 5.00
CA GLY A 52 -7.09 -17.56 4.81
C GLY A 52 -7.56 -16.61 3.73
N TYR A 53 -8.72 -16.92 3.13
CA TYR A 53 -9.27 -16.18 2.00
C TYR A 53 -10.75 -15.92 2.17
N SER A 54 -11.16 -14.73 1.77
CA SER A 54 -12.55 -14.32 1.60
C SER A 54 -12.80 -14.18 0.10
N ASN A 55 -13.42 -15.18 -0.54
CA ASN A 55 -14.02 -14.97 -1.85
C ASN A 55 -15.21 -14.03 -1.67
N TYR A 56 -15.12 -12.80 -2.18
CA TYR A 56 -16.21 -11.85 -2.11
C TYR A 56 -16.95 -11.67 -3.44
N ASP A 57 -16.43 -12.22 -4.54
CA ASP A 57 -17.15 -12.26 -5.82
C ASP A 57 -16.60 -13.28 -6.83
N ASN A 58 -17.46 -13.73 -7.74
CA ASN A 58 -17.10 -14.66 -8.82
C ASN A 58 -16.87 -13.94 -10.16
N TYR A 59 -16.10 -12.84 -10.11
CA TYR A 59 -15.64 -12.09 -11.29
C TYR A 59 -14.20 -11.61 -11.08
N ASP A 60 -13.41 -11.49 -12.15
CA ASP A 60 -11.97 -11.18 -12.10
C ASP A 60 -11.66 -9.71 -12.40
N SER A 61 -12.59 -8.99 -13.02
CA SER A 61 -12.29 -7.71 -13.64
C SER A 61 -12.83 -6.56 -12.80
N ALA A 62 -11.96 -5.58 -12.54
CA ALA A 62 -12.32 -4.32 -11.88
C ALA A 62 -12.83 -4.47 -10.43
N SER A 63 -12.09 -5.18 -9.59
CA SER A 63 -12.34 -5.23 -8.14
C SER A 63 -11.33 -4.38 -7.36
N ASP A 64 -11.82 -3.65 -6.35
CA ASP A 64 -10.99 -2.93 -5.38
C ASP A 64 -11.69 -2.94 -4.02
N ALA A 65 -10.97 -2.60 -2.96
CA ALA A 65 -11.51 -2.58 -1.61
C ALA A 65 -11.02 -1.37 -0.80
N VAL A 66 -11.73 -1.07 0.28
CA VAL A 66 -11.27 -0.14 1.32
C VAL A 66 -11.38 -0.83 2.67
N MET A 67 -10.40 -0.56 3.52
CA MET A 67 -10.45 -0.96 4.93
C MET A 67 -11.08 0.20 5.73
N LEU A 68 -12.08 -0.12 6.51
CA LEU A 68 -12.75 0.78 7.44
C LEU A 68 -11.93 0.95 8.72
N PRO A 69 -12.19 2.01 9.52
CA PRO A 69 -11.47 2.27 10.77
C PRO A 69 -11.57 1.16 11.81
N ASP A 70 -12.67 0.43 11.77
CA ASP A 70 -12.92 -0.74 12.60
C ASP A 70 -12.33 -2.02 12.00
N GLY A 71 -11.45 -1.93 11.00
CA GLY A 71 -10.80 -3.09 10.37
C GLY A 71 -11.71 -3.98 9.51
N GLN A 72 -12.98 -3.61 9.32
CA GLN A 72 -13.83 -4.25 8.31
C GLN A 72 -13.45 -3.73 6.92
N PHE A 73 -13.99 -4.35 5.88
CA PHE A 73 -13.71 -4.00 4.50
C PHE A 73 -14.99 -3.75 3.73
N ILE A 74 -14.96 -2.79 2.83
CA ILE A 74 -15.97 -2.64 1.77
C ILE A 74 -15.29 -2.94 0.45
N THR A 75 -15.86 -3.90 -0.28
CA THR A 75 -15.38 -4.34 -1.59
C THR A 75 -16.32 -3.80 -2.65
N ALA A 76 -15.78 -3.44 -3.81
CA ALA A 76 -16.57 -3.07 -4.97
C ALA A 76 -16.08 -3.83 -6.21
N THR A 77 -17.01 -4.43 -6.95
CA THR A 77 -16.78 -5.17 -8.20
C THR A 77 -17.72 -4.68 -9.28
N SER A 78 -17.44 -5.01 -10.54
CA SER A 78 -18.38 -4.73 -11.63
C SER A 78 -18.92 -5.99 -12.28
N THR A 79 -20.24 -6.11 -12.30
CA THR A 79 -20.97 -7.25 -12.86
C THR A 79 -22.10 -6.78 -13.79
N GLY A 80 -21.88 -5.67 -14.51
CA GLY A 80 -22.95 -4.91 -15.19
C GLY A 80 -23.72 -3.95 -14.27
N SER A 81 -23.23 -3.82 -13.03
CA SER A 81 -23.56 -2.79 -12.05
C SER A 81 -22.39 -2.68 -11.06
N ILE A 82 -22.33 -1.60 -10.29
CA ILE A 82 -21.39 -1.49 -9.16
C ILE A 82 -21.94 -2.35 -8.02
N THR A 83 -21.28 -3.46 -7.75
CA THR A 83 -21.67 -4.42 -6.72
C THR A 83 -20.81 -4.21 -5.49
N ILE A 84 -21.46 -3.93 -4.35
CA ILE A 84 -20.83 -3.61 -3.08
C ILE A 84 -21.17 -4.67 -2.05
N ARG A 85 -20.13 -5.15 -1.37
CA ARG A 85 -20.25 -6.07 -0.23
C ARG A 85 -19.37 -5.60 0.91
N LYS A 86 -19.75 -6.03 2.11
CA LYS A 86 -18.98 -5.82 3.33
C LYS A 86 -18.38 -7.12 3.80
N VAL A 87 -17.13 -7.08 4.21
CA VAL A 87 -16.39 -8.21 4.78
C VAL A 87 -15.89 -7.79 6.15
N ASN A 88 -16.11 -8.60 7.17
CA ASN A 88 -15.65 -8.27 8.52
C ASN A 88 -14.13 -8.49 8.68
N GLN A 89 -13.60 -8.16 9.87
CA GLN A 89 -12.17 -8.32 10.20
C GLN A 89 -11.65 -9.76 10.03
N ASN A 90 -12.55 -10.74 10.13
CA ASN A 90 -12.23 -12.17 10.04
C ASN A 90 -12.44 -12.71 8.63
N GLY A 91 -12.64 -11.86 7.61
CA GLY A 91 -12.77 -12.33 6.23
C GLY A 91 -14.10 -13.02 5.93
N ILE A 92 -15.14 -12.77 6.73
CA ILE A 92 -16.49 -13.32 6.50
C ILE A 92 -17.36 -12.22 5.88
N ILE A 93 -18.05 -12.54 4.79
CA ILE A 93 -19.02 -11.63 4.16
C ILE A 93 -20.16 -11.34 5.16
N ASP A 94 -20.45 -10.06 5.37
CA ASP A 94 -21.53 -9.60 6.23
C ASP A 94 -22.89 -9.78 5.54
N ALA A 95 -23.59 -10.86 5.90
CA ALA A 95 -24.91 -11.16 5.35
C ALA A 95 -25.98 -10.11 5.71
N SER A 96 -25.80 -9.35 6.80
CA SER A 96 -26.75 -8.32 7.23
C SER A 96 -26.62 -7.04 6.38
N PHE A 97 -25.41 -6.74 5.91
CA PHE A 97 -25.16 -5.70 4.92
C PHE A 97 -25.81 -6.07 3.57
N GLY A 98 -25.77 -7.36 3.23
CA GLY A 98 -26.29 -7.91 1.97
C GLY A 98 -25.44 -7.52 0.77
N THR A 99 -25.97 -7.72 -0.44
CA THR A 99 -25.34 -7.25 -1.68
C THR A 99 -26.05 -5.98 -2.13
N LYS A 100 -25.31 -4.89 -2.36
CA LYS A 100 -25.85 -3.65 -2.89
C LYS A 100 -25.39 -3.47 -4.34
N ASN A 101 -26.33 -3.30 -5.26
CA ASN A 101 -26.04 -3.11 -6.67
C ASN A 101 -26.53 -1.72 -7.09
N TYR A 102 -25.66 -0.94 -7.73
CA TYR A 102 -26.01 0.37 -8.24
C TYR A 102 -25.64 0.51 -9.70
N ASP A 103 -26.60 0.93 -10.50
CA ASP A 103 -26.43 1.24 -11.91
C ASP A 103 -26.64 2.75 -12.16
N MET A 104 -26.13 3.23 -13.29
CA MET A 104 -26.30 4.61 -13.74
C MET A 104 -27.51 4.77 -14.68
N GLY A 105 -28.55 3.94 -14.52
CA GLY A 105 -29.79 4.00 -15.28
C GLY A 105 -29.88 3.01 -16.47
N ALA A 106 -31.10 2.49 -16.66
CA ALA A 106 -31.49 1.33 -17.46
C ALA A 106 -31.58 1.53 -19.00
N ASN A 107 -31.63 0.41 -19.72
CA ASN A 107 -31.75 0.20 -21.18
C ASN A 107 -30.46 0.04 -22.00
N SER A 108 -29.48 -0.69 -21.48
CA SER A 108 -28.96 -1.82 -22.28
C SER A 108 -28.20 -2.76 -21.37
N SER A 109 -28.37 -4.06 -21.59
CA SER A 109 -27.44 -5.12 -21.19
C SER A 109 -26.01 -4.93 -21.73
N ALA A 110 -25.68 -3.76 -22.27
CA ALA A 110 -24.40 -3.39 -22.88
C ALA A 110 -23.65 -2.30 -22.09
N LYS A 111 -24.24 -1.71 -21.05
CA LYS A 111 -23.48 -0.88 -20.10
C LYS A 111 -22.69 -1.79 -19.18
N SER A 112 -21.37 -1.77 -19.31
CA SER A 112 -20.44 -2.42 -18.40
C SER A 112 -19.70 -1.32 -17.66
N GLU A 113 -20.04 -1.13 -16.40
CA GLU A 113 -19.23 -0.35 -15.48
C GLU A 113 -17.88 -1.05 -15.32
N LEU A 114 -16.82 -0.29 -15.15
CA LEU A 114 -15.48 -0.79 -14.87
C LEU A 114 -14.95 0.07 -13.75
N ILE A 115 -15.01 -0.45 -12.53
CA ILE A 115 -14.42 0.20 -11.37
C ILE A 115 -12.91 0.28 -11.56
N LYS A 116 -12.35 1.43 -11.25
CA LYS A 116 -10.90 1.69 -11.32
C LYS A 116 -10.30 1.92 -9.96
N LYS A 117 -11.05 2.56 -9.05
CA LYS A 117 -10.57 2.83 -7.70
C LYS A 117 -11.71 3.03 -6.73
N ILE A 118 -11.49 2.58 -5.49
CA ILE A 118 -12.31 2.89 -4.33
C ILE A 118 -11.45 3.56 -3.24
N VAL A 119 -11.98 4.66 -2.70
CA VAL A 119 -11.33 5.45 -1.65
C VAL A 119 -12.32 5.65 -0.51
N LEU A 120 -11.88 5.40 0.72
CA LEU A 120 -12.58 5.83 1.91
C LEU A 120 -12.15 7.27 2.20
N HIS A 121 -13.11 8.18 2.28
CA HIS A 121 -12.89 9.57 2.61
C HIS A 121 -13.91 10.00 3.66
N HIS A 122 -13.44 10.21 4.89
CA HIS A 122 -14.30 10.36 6.08
C HIS A 122 -15.29 9.19 6.19
N ASP A 123 -16.58 9.48 6.37
CA ASP A 123 -17.66 8.49 6.49
C ASP A 123 -18.31 8.15 5.13
N LYS A 124 -17.57 8.33 4.04
CA LYS A 124 -18.04 8.10 2.67
C LYS A 124 -17.05 7.29 1.86
N ILE A 125 -17.59 6.48 0.98
CA ILE A 125 -16.85 5.65 0.05
C ILE A 125 -17.03 6.26 -1.33
N ILE A 126 -15.94 6.64 -1.97
CA ILE A 126 -15.95 7.23 -3.31
C ILE A 126 -15.42 6.17 -4.27
N ILE A 127 -16.19 5.91 -5.32
CA ILE A 127 -15.85 4.93 -6.35
C ILE A 127 -15.78 5.67 -7.67
N CYS A 128 -14.68 5.48 -8.40
CA CYS A 128 -14.57 5.94 -9.78
C CYS A 128 -14.37 4.78 -10.74
N GLY A 129 -14.79 5.01 -11.97
CA GLY A 129 -14.59 4.05 -13.04
C GLY A 129 -14.98 4.60 -14.39
N ARG A 130 -15.18 3.66 -15.31
CA ARG A 130 -15.63 3.93 -16.68
C ARG A 130 -16.92 3.18 -16.94
N VAL A 131 -17.82 3.74 -17.75
CA VAL A 131 -19.03 3.07 -18.22
C VAL A 131 -19.15 3.24 -19.73
N ASN A 132 -19.75 2.26 -20.42
CA ASN A 132 -20.07 2.40 -21.84
C ASN A 132 -21.17 3.45 -21.99
N ALA A 133 -20.88 4.52 -22.74
CA ALA A 133 -21.87 5.56 -23.05
C ALA A 133 -22.89 5.08 -24.09
N THR A 134 -22.47 4.16 -24.97
CA THR A 134 -23.30 3.56 -26.03
C THR A 134 -23.11 2.04 -26.11
N PRO A 135 -24.07 1.29 -26.69
CA PRO A 135 -23.92 -0.14 -26.93
C PRO A 135 -22.75 -0.52 -27.85
N THR A 136 -22.23 0.44 -28.63
CA THR A 136 -21.16 0.22 -29.62
C THR A 136 -19.74 0.15 -29.01
N HIS A 137 -19.60 0.03 -27.69
CA HIS A 137 -18.37 -0.17 -26.90
C HIS A 137 -17.16 0.72 -27.25
N SER A 138 -17.40 1.82 -27.97
CA SER A 138 -16.33 2.70 -28.45
C SER A 138 -16.38 4.04 -27.74
N LEU A 139 -17.56 4.47 -27.27
CA LEU A 139 -17.74 5.69 -26.49
C LEU A 139 -17.89 5.34 -25.00
N TYR A 140 -17.12 6.04 -24.18
CA TYR A 140 -17.09 5.81 -22.76
C TYR A 140 -17.32 7.12 -22.00
N ASP A 141 -17.92 6.99 -20.84
CA ASP A 141 -17.99 8.04 -19.83
C ASP A 141 -17.16 7.61 -18.61
N LEU A 142 -16.48 8.56 -17.98
CA LEU A 142 -16.05 8.37 -16.60
C LEU A 142 -17.27 8.47 -15.71
N PHE A 143 -17.23 7.78 -14.58
CA PHE A 143 -18.17 8.01 -13.49
C PHE A 143 -17.46 8.18 -12.15
N VAL A 144 -18.11 8.93 -11.27
CA VAL A 144 -17.82 8.97 -9.84
C VAL A 144 -19.13 8.82 -9.08
N THR A 145 -19.14 8.00 -8.05
CA THR A 145 -20.27 7.84 -7.14
C THR A 145 -19.81 7.87 -5.69
N ARG A 146 -20.75 8.21 -4.80
CA ARG A 146 -20.53 8.25 -3.36
C ARG A 146 -21.50 7.31 -2.66
N ILE A 147 -20.95 6.47 -1.78
CA ILE A 147 -21.66 5.44 -1.04
C ILE A 147 -21.48 5.69 0.45
N ASN A 148 -22.53 5.48 1.23
CA ASN A 148 -22.51 5.53 2.69
C ASN A 148 -21.86 4.28 3.28
N LEU A 149 -21.39 4.33 4.53
CA LEU A 149 -20.77 3.16 5.19
C LEU A 149 -21.72 1.98 5.38
N ASP A 150 -23.03 2.21 5.35
CA ASP A 150 -24.08 1.17 5.36
C ASP A 150 -24.37 0.58 3.96
N GLY A 151 -23.61 1.02 2.96
CA GLY A 151 -23.72 0.58 1.58
C GLY A 151 -24.80 1.30 0.77
N THR A 152 -25.58 2.21 1.35
CA THR A 152 -26.60 2.97 0.61
C THR A 152 -25.96 4.01 -0.31
N LEU A 153 -26.53 4.20 -1.51
CA LEU A 153 -26.10 5.23 -2.46
C LEU A 153 -26.41 6.62 -1.90
N ASP A 154 -25.43 7.53 -1.92
CA ASP A 154 -25.62 8.91 -1.56
C ASP A 154 -26.25 9.70 -2.72
N THR A 155 -27.57 9.69 -2.78
CA THR A 155 -28.35 10.30 -3.86
C THR A 155 -28.20 11.82 -3.97
N SER A 156 -27.62 12.50 -2.96
CA SER A 156 -27.35 13.94 -3.02
C SER A 156 -26.04 14.27 -3.76
N PHE A 157 -25.26 13.26 -4.17
CA PHE A 157 -24.02 13.44 -4.91
C PHE A 157 -24.30 13.42 -6.41
N GLY A 158 -23.90 14.49 -7.12
CA GLY A 158 -24.13 14.63 -8.55
C GLY A 158 -25.61 14.53 -8.91
N THR A 159 -25.93 13.80 -9.98
CA THR A 159 -27.31 13.50 -10.40
C THR A 159 -27.65 12.06 -10.02
N ASN A 160 -28.64 11.89 -9.13
CA ASN A 160 -29.08 10.57 -8.64
C ASN A 160 -27.95 9.72 -8.03
N GLY A 161 -26.97 10.34 -7.37
CA GLY A 161 -25.83 9.67 -6.74
C GLY A 161 -24.61 9.48 -7.65
N PHE A 162 -24.64 10.02 -8.87
CA PHE A 162 -23.57 9.85 -9.85
C PHE A 162 -23.16 11.16 -10.53
N THR A 163 -21.87 11.27 -10.79
CA THR A 163 -21.30 12.24 -11.73
C THR A 163 -20.81 11.46 -12.94
N THR A 164 -21.19 11.88 -14.15
CA THR A 164 -20.65 11.32 -15.39
C THR A 164 -20.07 12.42 -16.28
N GLN A 165 -19.01 12.09 -17.01
CA GLN A 165 -18.44 12.97 -18.03
C GLN A 165 -17.92 12.14 -19.19
N SER A 166 -18.18 12.57 -20.42
CA SER A 166 -17.64 11.85 -21.57
C SER A 166 -16.11 11.90 -21.61
N VAL A 167 -15.51 10.71 -21.65
CA VAL A 167 -14.10 10.54 -21.97
C VAL A 167 -13.90 10.34 -23.47
N GLY A 168 -14.96 10.27 -24.27
CA GLY A 168 -14.93 10.15 -25.74
C GLY A 168 -14.50 8.77 -26.24
N GLN A 169 -14.20 8.67 -27.53
CA GLN A 169 -13.88 7.41 -28.16
C GLN A 169 -12.59 6.80 -27.62
N ASN A 170 -12.61 5.51 -27.25
CA ASN A 170 -11.47 4.79 -26.67
C ASN A 170 -10.91 5.43 -25.38
N GLY A 171 -11.68 6.31 -24.74
CA GLY A 171 -11.26 6.96 -23.51
C GLY A 171 -11.17 5.98 -22.34
N SER A 172 -10.30 6.27 -21.37
CA SER A 172 -10.10 5.43 -20.18
C SER A 172 -9.97 6.28 -18.92
N VAL A 173 -10.19 5.62 -17.78
CA VAL A 173 -9.98 6.13 -16.41
C VAL A 173 -8.97 5.21 -15.74
N TYR A 174 -8.03 5.77 -14.97
CA TYR A 174 -6.96 4.99 -14.37
C TYR A 174 -6.84 5.17 -12.87
N ASP A 175 -6.98 6.41 -12.37
CA ASP A 175 -6.75 6.71 -10.96
C ASP A 175 -7.64 7.86 -10.49
N MET A 176 -7.79 7.97 -9.17
CA MET A 176 -8.52 9.04 -8.49
C MET A 176 -7.85 9.40 -7.17
N ALA A 177 -7.89 10.67 -6.81
CA ALA A 177 -7.52 11.14 -5.49
C ALA A 177 -8.60 12.09 -4.96
N VAL A 178 -8.76 12.12 -3.64
CA VAL A 178 -9.76 12.96 -2.96
C VAL A 178 -9.00 13.88 -2.01
N ASP A 179 -9.22 15.18 -2.12
CA ASP A 179 -8.59 16.18 -1.25
C ASP A 179 -9.33 16.28 0.12
N PRO A 180 -8.77 17.00 1.11
CA PRO A 180 -9.41 17.13 2.42
C PRO A 180 -10.80 17.78 2.40
N ASP A 181 -11.11 18.61 1.39
CA ASP A 181 -12.41 19.29 1.25
C ASP A 181 -13.46 18.38 0.58
N GLY A 182 -13.09 17.15 0.22
CA GLY A 182 -13.93 16.18 -0.45
C GLY A 182 -14.05 16.37 -1.96
N ASN A 183 -13.21 17.22 -2.57
CA ASN A 183 -13.14 17.29 -4.02
C ASN A 183 -12.39 16.07 -4.56
N THR A 184 -12.93 15.49 -5.61
CA THR A 184 -12.43 14.31 -6.28
C THR A 184 -11.74 14.70 -7.57
N TYR A 185 -10.49 14.28 -7.73
CA TYR A 185 -9.71 14.43 -8.95
C TYR A 185 -9.64 13.07 -9.64
N VAL A 186 -9.95 13.03 -10.93
CA VAL A 186 -9.97 11.78 -11.71
C VAL A 186 -9.01 11.90 -12.87
N TYR A 187 -8.07 10.94 -12.96
CA TYR A 187 -7.10 10.84 -14.04
C TYR A 187 -7.66 9.96 -15.17
N ALA A 188 -7.81 10.57 -16.35
CA ALA A 188 -8.41 9.98 -17.52
C ALA A 188 -7.54 10.24 -18.76
N SER A 189 -7.79 9.50 -19.84
CA SER A 189 -7.13 9.75 -21.13
C SER A 189 -8.05 9.53 -22.31
N ASN A 190 -7.91 10.37 -23.33
CA ASN A 190 -8.36 10.13 -24.71
C ASN A 190 -7.48 10.93 -25.68
N ASN A 191 -6.71 10.23 -26.53
CA ASN A 191 -5.69 10.84 -27.42
C ASN A 191 -4.71 11.79 -26.69
N GLY A 192 -4.62 11.68 -25.37
CA GLY A 192 -3.94 12.56 -24.44
C GLY A 192 -4.50 12.37 -23.03
N ALA A 193 -3.67 12.54 -22.00
CA ALA A 193 -4.10 12.39 -20.61
C ALA A 193 -4.58 13.72 -20.02
N TYR A 194 -5.48 13.66 -19.05
CA TYR A 194 -5.99 14.84 -18.33
C TYR A 194 -6.50 14.48 -16.93
N LEU A 195 -6.62 15.50 -16.09
CA LEU A 195 -7.36 15.44 -14.83
C LEU A 195 -8.67 16.19 -14.97
N THR A 196 -9.74 15.66 -14.38
CA THR A 196 -10.96 16.42 -14.09
C THR A 196 -11.16 16.53 -12.59
N LYS A 197 -11.72 17.65 -12.14
CA LYS A 197 -12.03 17.91 -10.74
C LYS A 197 -13.55 17.92 -10.56
N ILE A 198 -14.02 17.21 -9.55
CA ILE A 198 -15.42 17.09 -9.16
C ILE A 198 -15.50 17.55 -7.71
N ASN A 199 -16.36 18.50 -7.40
CA ASN A 199 -16.45 19.01 -6.03
C ASN A 199 -17.13 18.00 -5.08
N SER A 200 -17.17 18.31 -3.78
CA SER A 200 -17.78 17.45 -2.77
C SER A 200 -19.29 17.24 -2.93
N SER A 201 -19.98 18.04 -3.77
CA SER A 201 -21.38 17.81 -4.16
C SER A 201 -21.55 16.94 -5.40
N GLY A 202 -20.47 16.53 -6.06
CA GLY A 202 -20.52 15.73 -7.29
C GLY A 202 -20.68 16.55 -8.57
N MET A 203 -20.42 17.86 -8.53
CA MET A 203 -20.45 18.72 -9.71
C MET A 203 -19.04 18.86 -10.30
N ILE A 204 -18.92 18.72 -11.62
CA ILE A 204 -17.67 18.93 -12.34
C ILE A 204 -17.28 20.41 -12.26
N ASP A 205 -16.03 20.68 -11.88
CA ASP A 205 -15.45 22.02 -11.91
C ASP A 205 -15.05 22.35 -13.36
N THR A 206 -15.89 23.12 -14.05
CA THR A 206 -15.63 23.51 -15.45
C THR A 206 -14.48 24.51 -15.60
N GLY A 207 -14.06 25.16 -14.51
CA GLY A 207 -12.91 26.07 -14.48
C GLY A 207 -11.57 25.36 -14.29
N PHE A 208 -11.58 24.05 -13.98
CA PHE A 208 -10.37 23.27 -13.82
C PHE A 208 -9.74 22.91 -15.18
N GLY A 209 -8.77 23.71 -15.61
CA GLY A 209 -8.18 23.62 -16.95
C GLY A 209 -9.11 24.19 -18.02
N THR A 210 -9.17 23.54 -19.18
CA THR A 210 -10.04 23.98 -20.30
C THR A 210 -11.25 23.06 -20.36
N ASN A 211 -12.46 23.61 -20.18
CA ASN A 211 -13.72 22.87 -20.15
C ASN A 211 -13.73 21.74 -19.10
N GLY A 212 -13.19 22.02 -17.90
CA GLY A 212 -13.10 21.06 -16.79
C GLY A 212 -12.11 19.90 -17.00
N LYS A 213 -11.17 20.06 -17.95
CA LYS A 213 -10.09 19.13 -18.23
C LYS A 213 -8.74 19.83 -18.17
N LEU A 214 -7.95 19.48 -17.17
CA LEU A 214 -6.55 19.87 -17.07
C LEU A 214 -5.69 18.92 -17.90
N ALA A 215 -5.13 19.40 -19.02
CA ALA A 215 -4.33 18.58 -19.92
C ALA A 215 -2.97 18.17 -19.31
N LEU A 216 -2.59 16.90 -19.51
CA LEU A 216 -1.33 16.29 -19.09
C LEU A 216 -0.61 15.67 -20.32
N PRO A 217 -0.09 16.49 -21.25
CA PRO A 217 0.48 15.98 -22.49
C PRO A 217 1.79 15.21 -22.27
N SER A 218 2.01 14.17 -23.09
CA SER A 218 3.26 13.41 -23.18
C SER A 218 3.70 12.73 -21.87
N PHE A 219 2.75 12.32 -21.03
CA PHE A 219 2.99 11.61 -19.77
C PHE A 219 1.96 10.50 -19.59
N THR A 220 2.42 9.31 -19.17
CA THR A 220 1.54 8.21 -18.75
C THR A 220 1.68 8.04 -17.24
N SER A 221 0.76 8.63 -16.48
CA SER A 221 0.67 8.41 -15.03
C SER A 221 0.14 7.03 -14.71
N TYR A 222 0.70 6.41 -13.66
CA TYR A 222 0.12 5.22 -13.04
C TYR A 222 -0.60 5.55 -11.74
N LYS A 223 -0.12 6.57 -11.02
CA LYS A 223 -0.67 6.98 -9.73
C LYS A 223 -0.40 8.45 -9.49
N PHE A 224 -1.31 9.12 -8.79
CA PHE A 224 -1.07 10.47 -8.30
C PHE A 224 -1.61 10.69 -6.88
N TYR A 225 -1.10 11.74 -6.24
CA TYR A 225 -1.50 12.21 -4.92
C TYR A 225 -1.73 13.72 -4.95
N ILE A 226 -2.58 14.18 -4.02
CA ILE A 226 -2.86 15.59 -3.77
C ILE A 226 -2.21 15.95 -2.43
N GLN A 227 -1.39 16.99 -2.41
CA GLN A 227 -0.78 17.53 -1.21
C GLN A 227 -1.77 18.42 -0.45
N ASN A 228 -1.50 18.67 0.83
CA ASN A 228 -2.38 19.50 1.66
C ASN A 228 -2.48 20.96 1.17
N ASP A 229 -1.51 21.42 0.38
CA ASP A 229 -1.53 22.74 -0.27
C ASP A 229 -2.16 22.70 -1.68
N GLY A 230 -2.80 21.57 -2.04
CA GLY A 230 -3.47 21.36 -3.32
C GLY A 230 -2.55 21.01 -4.49
N LYS A 231 -1.23 20.96 -4.29
CA LYS A 231 -0.30 20.54 -5.35
C LYS A 231 -0.51 19.08 -5.70
N LEU A 232 -0.33 18.75 -6.97
CA LEU A 232 -0.51 17.41 -7.52
C LEU A 232 0.85 16.77 -7.73
N VAL A 233 1.08 15.58 -7.19
CA VAL A 233 2.32 14.82 -7.43
C VAL A 233 1.96 13.53 -8.14
N MET A 234 2.58 13.28 -9.28
CA MET A 234 2.23 12.16 -10.15
C MET A 234 3.46 11.36 -10.52
N GLY A 235 3.33 10.03 -10.54
CA GLY A 235 4.39 9.11 -10.93
C GLY A 235 3.99 8.25 -12.12
N GLY A 236 4.89 8.09 -13.07
CA GLY A 236 4.67 7.20 -14.20
C GLY A 236 5.84 7.12 -15.15
N SER A 237 5.57 7.26 -16.45
CA SER A 237 6.61 7.20 -17.48
C SER A 237 6.41 8.25 -18.56
N ARG A 238 7.53 8.74 -19.11
CA ARG A 238 7.57 9.74 -20.18
C ARG A 238 8.71 9.44 -21.14
N ASN A 239 8.53 9.78 -22.41
CA ASN A 239 9.64 9.78 -23.37
C ASN A 239 10.64 10.86 -22.96
N ASN A 240 11.86 10.46 -22.60
CA ASN A 240 12.92 11.39 -22.31
C ASN A 240 13.43 11.99 -23.64
N PRO A 241 13.32 13.30 -23.86
CA PRO A 241 13.70 13.92 -25.14
C PRO A 241 15.21 13.86 -25.41
N LEU A 242 16.04 13.67 -24.38
CA LEU A 242 17.50 13.60 -24.50
C LEU A 242 17.98 12.19 -24.89
N THR A 243 17.32 11.15 -24.39
CA THR A 243 17.74 9.75 -24.59
C THR A 243 16.84 8.97 -25.56
N SER A 244 15.65 9.50 -25.87
CA SER A 244 14.56 8.81 -26.59
C SER A 244 14.02 7.55 -25.89
N ASN A 245 14.47 7.24 -24.67
CA ASN A 245 13.95 6.15 -23.86
C ASN A 245 12.61 6.55 -23.21
N VAL A 246 11.76 5.55 -22.97
CA VAL A 246 10.63 5.71 -22.04
C VAL A 246 11.20 5.57 -20.63
N GLU A 247 11.22 6.64 -19.84
CA GLU A 247 11.85 6.65 -18.52
C GLU A 247 10.84 6.95 -17.41
N SER A 248 11.17 6.49 -16.21
CA SER A 248 10.43 6.81 -15.00
C SER A 248 10.42 8.32 -14.80
N TYR A 249 9.22 8.85 -14.64
CA TYR A 249 8.99 10.29 -14.61
C TYR A 249 8.04 10.64 -13.48
N ILE A 250 8.46 11.60 -12.66
CA ILE A 250 7.68 12.15 -11.56
C ILE A 250 7.52 13.63 -11.86
N GLU A 251 6.29 14.14 -11.82
CA GLU A 251 6.04 15.57 -11.95
C GLU A 251 5.20 16.10 -10.79
N ARG A 252 5.43 17.36 -10.44
CA ARG A 252 4.61 18.12 -9.51
C ARG A 252 3.97 19.30 -10.23
N ARG A 253 2.66 19.44 -10.04
CA ARG A 253 1.86 20.56 -10.57
C ARG A 253 1.32 21.41 -9.43
N LEU A 254 1.15 22.68 -9.69
CA LEU A 254 0.36 23.59 -8.86
C LEU A 254 -1.13 23.22 -8.92
N PRO A 255 -1.98 23.74 -8.01
CA PRO A 255 -3.42 23.47 -8.02
C PRO A 255 -4.13 23.89 -9.32
N ASP A 256 -3.58 24.87 -10.04
CA ASP A 256 -4.07 25.32 -11.35
C ASP A 256 -3.59 24.41 -12.51
N GLY A 257 -2.73 23.43 -12.20
CA GLY A 257 -2.20 22.45 -13.13
C GLY A 257 -0.93 22.86 -13.89
N THR A 258 -0.44 24.08 -13.68
CA THR A 258 0.86 24.49 -14.20
C THR A 258 1.99 23.72 -13.50
N TYR A 259 3.15 23.59 -14.15
CA TYR A 259 4.31 22.93 -13.55
C TYR A 259 4.80 23.70 -12.31
N ASP A 260 5.05 22.99 -11.22
CA ASP A 260 5.67 23.60 -10.05
C ASP A 260 7.18 23.67 -10.22
N SER A 261 7.70 24.82 -10.67
CA SER A 261 9.12 25.04 -10.95
C SER A 261 10.05 24.80 -9.76
N THR A 262 9.54 24.68 -8.54
CA THR A 262 10.33 24.37 -7.34
C THR A 262 10.61 22.87 -7.16
N PHE A 263 10.09 22.00 -8.03
CA PHE A 263 10.27 20.56 -7.97
C PHE A 263 11.14 20.05 -9.12
N GLY A 264 12.28 19.44 -8.80
CA GLY A 264 13.19 18.87 -9.77
C GLY A 264 13.69 19.90 -10.79
N ASP A 265 13.76 19.48 -12.05
CA ASP A 265 13.98 20.35 -13.19
C ASP A 265 12.63 20.84 -13.73
N ASN A 266 12.29 22.08 -13.42
CA ASN A 266 11.09 22.78 -13.90
C ASN A 266 9.77 22.01 -13.68
N GLY A 267 9.60 21.43 -12.50
CA GLY A 267 8.38 20.70 -12.12
C GLY A 267 8.45 19.19 -12.32
N ALA A 268 9.61 18.65 -12.70
CA ALA A 268 9.73 17.22 -12.92
C ALA A 268 11.09 16.63 -12.61
N VAL A 269 11.08 15.32 -12.40
CA VAL A 269 12.26 14.51 -12.14
C VAL A 269 12.17 13.29 -13.07
N PHE A 270 13.16 13.18 -13.96
CA PHE A 270 13.47 11.90 -14.58
C PHE A 270 14.34 11.10 -13.61
N ILE A 271 14.04 9.81 -13.46
CA ILE A 271 14.93 8.87 -12.78
C ILE A 271 15.61 8.04 -13.88
N PRO A 272 16.71 8.55 -14.45
CA PRO A 272 17.31 7.97 -15.64
C PRO A 272 17.90 6.60 -15.34
N ASN A 273 17.81 5.73 -16.34
CA ASN A 273 18.48 4.43 -16.37
C ASN A 273 19.01 4.25 -17.79
N THR A 274 20.05 3.43 -17.98
CA THR A 274 20.62 3.17 -19.31
C THR A 274 19.66 2.43 -20.25
N GLN A 275 18.47 2.07 -19.77
CA GLN A 275 17.40 1.41 -20.51
C GLN A 275 16.04 2.01 -20.11
N SER A 276 15.01 1.75 -20.91
CA SER A 276 13.65 2.21 -20.61
C SER A 276 13.11 1.65 -19.27
N THR A 277 12.44 2.50 -18.50
CA THR A 277 11.86 2.21 -17.17
C THR A 277 10.49 2.85 -16.99
N LYS A 278 9.71 2.33 -16.04
CA LYS A 278 8.39 2.85 -15.68
C LYS A 278 8.18 2.77 -14.17
N VAL A 279 7.56 3.80 -13.57
CA VAL A 279 7.07 3.71 -12.19
C VAL A 279 5.86 2.76 -12.17
N LYS A 280 5.91 1.75 -11.31
CA LYS A 280 4.84 0.76 -11.09
C LYS A 280 4.18 0.90 -9.71
N GLY A 281 4.99 1.25 -8.72
CA GLY A 281 4.52 1.61 -7.37
C GLY A 281 4.94 3.04 -7.06
N PHE A 282 4.06 3.78 -6.42
CA PHE A 282 4.26 5.19 -6.08
C PHE A 282 3.59 5.44 -4.75
N GLU A 283 4.36 5.76 -3.73
CA GLU A 283 3.85 5.96 -2.37
C GLU A 283 4.38 7.25 -1.78
N TYR A 284 3.45 8.06 -1.30
CA TYR A 284 3.73 9.33 -0.66
C TYR A 284 3.81 9.10 0.85
N ASN A 285 4.93 9.49 1.48
CA ASN A 285 5.10 9.41 2.92
C ASN A 285 5.20 10.80 3.57
N TYR A 286 4.13 11.23 4.24
CA TYR A 286 4.08 12.50 4.99
C TYR A 286 4.96 12.49 6.25
N SER A 287 5.40 11.34 6.77
CA SER A 287 6.16 11.27 8.03
C SER A 287 7.60 11.77 7.85
N ASP A 288 8.21 11.47 6.71
CA ASP A 288 9.59 11.83 6.39
C ASP A 288 9.70 12.75 5.16
N ASN A 289 8.57 13.28 4.68
CA ASN A 289 8.50 14.19 3.53
C ASN A 289 9.19 13.59 2.29
N SER A 290 8.97 12.30 2.04
CA SER A 290 9.50 11.57 0.89
C SER A 290 8.44 10.89 0.02
N ILE A 291 8.84 10.61 -1.22
CA ILE A 291 8.13 9.78 -2.17
C ILE A 291 8.98 8.54 -2.40
N LEU A 292 8.37 7.37 -2.25
CA LEU A 292 8.97 6.10 -2.60
C LEU A 292 8.43 5.63 -3.94
N CYS A 293 9.34 5.34 -4.86
CA CYS A 293 9.03 4.91 -6.21
C CYS A 293 9.56 3.49 -6.43
N LEU A 294 8.71 2.61 -6.93
CA LEU A 294 9.07 1.28 -7.40
C LEU A 294 9.13 1.31 -8.92
N HIS A 295 10.30 1.07 -9.47
CA HIS A 295 10.59 1.15 -10.90
C HIS A 295 10.74 -0.23 -11.50
N GLN A 296 10.15 -0.45 -12.66
CA GLN A 296 10.37 -1.64 -13.47
C GLN A 296 11.09 -1.27 -14.76
N THR A 297 12.01 -2.11 -15.20
CA THR A 297 12.65 -1.97 -16.51
C THR A 297 11.75 -2.54 -17.62
N SER A 298 11.93 -2.09 -18.86
CA SER A 298 11.13 -2.58 -20.00
C SER A 298 11.33 -4.07 -20.33
N SER A 299 12.50 -4.64 -20.00
CA SER A 299 12.74 -6.09 -20.08
C SER A 299 11.88 -6.88 -19.10
N SER A 300 11.24 -6.20 -18.13
CA SER A 300 10.36 -6.78 -17.12
C SER A 300 11.02 -7.83 -16.23
N ASP A 301 12.34 -7.96 -16.26
CA ASP A 301 13.15 -8.92 -15.50
C ASP A 301 13.74 -8.32 -14.21
N THR A 302 13.78 -6.99 -14.14
CA THR A 302 14.48 -6.23 -13.11
C THR A 302 13.63 -5.08 -12.59
N PHE A 303 13.84 -4.77 -11.32
CA PHE A 303 13.22 -3.63 -10.65
C PHE A 303 14.19 -2.93 -9.71
N PHE A 304 13.90 -1.69 -9.33
CA PHE A 304 14.67 -0.95 -8.34
C PHE A 304 13.78 0.07 -7.65
N LEU A 305 14.24 0.62 -6.53
CA LEU A 305 13.54 1.64 -5.78
C LEU A 305 14.29 2.96 -5.89
N SER A 306 13.56 4.07 -5.91
CA SER A 306 14.12 5.38 -5.63
C SER A 306 13.33 6.08 -4.54
N LYS A 307 14.00 6.98 -3.81
CA LYS A 307 13.39 7.79 -2.78
C LYS A 307 13.70 9.25 -3.03
N ILE A 308 12.65 10.07 -3.13
CA ILE A 308 12.73 11.47 -3.55
C ILE A 308 12.13 12.35 -2.46
N GLN A 309 12.74 13.51 -2.19
CA GLN A 309 12.20 14.51 -1.30
C GLN A 309 10.96 15.15 -1.94
N ILE A 310 9.85 15.14 -1.20
CA ILE A 310 8.60 15.71 -1.68
C ILE A 310 8.73 17.21 -1.98
N SER A 311 9.49 17.95 -1.15
CA SER A 311 9.54 19.42 -1.21
C SER A 311 10.17 19.97 -2.48
N ASN A 312 11.16 19.28 -3.05
CA ASN A 312 11.95 19.80 -4.16
C ASN A 312 12.32 18.76 -5.23
N GLY A 313 11.88 17.50 -5.12
CA GLY A 313 12.18 16.48 -6.12
C GLY A 313 13.62 15.96 -6.08
N ALA A 314 14.44 16.35 -5.10
CA ALA A 314 15.80 15.84 -4.97
C ALA A 314 15.80 14.39 -4.49
N LEU A 315 16.70 13.56 -5.03
CA LEU A 315 16.94 12.21 -4.52
C LEU A 315 17.47 12.25 -3.08
N ILE A 316 16.99 11.35 -2.21
CA ILE A 316 17.41 11.28 -0.80
C ILE A 316 18.73 10.51 -0.69
N PRO A 317 19.88 11.15 -0.39
CA PRO A 317 21.19 10.51 -0.55
C PRO A 317 21.42 9.30 0.36
N SER A 318 20.74 9.24 1.51
CA SER A 318 20.84 8.14 2.47
C SER A 318 20.08 6.87 2.08
N PHE A 319 19.38 6.87 0.93
CA PHE A 319 18.64 5.73 0.42
C PHE A 319 19.37 5.10 -0.77
N GLY A 320 19.72 3.82 -0.68
CA GLY A 320 20.52 3.15 -1.70
C GLY A 320 21.85 3.88 -1.97
N ASN A 321 22.19 4.03 -3.25
CA ASN A 321 23.27 4.87 -3.73
C ASN A 321 22.69 6.18 -4.29
N ASN A 322 22.82 7.27 -3.52
CA ASN A 322 22.32 8.60 -3.88
C ASN A 322 20.82 8.63 -4.23
N GLY A 323 20.00 7.96 -3.43
CA GLY A 323 18.54 7.91 -3.58
C GLY A 323 18.00 6.80 -4.46
N ILE A 324 18.86 5.94 -5.03
CA ILE A 324 18.48 4.85 -5.94
C ILE A 324 19.12 3.53 -5.47
N THR A 325 18.33 2.46 -5.38
CA THR A 325 18.88 1.13 -5.05
C THR A 325 19.57 0.48 -6.26
N PRO A 326 20.39 -0.57 -6.05
CA PRO A 326 20.75 -1.48 -7.13
C PRO A 326 19.50 -2.07 -7.82
N LYS A 327 19.69 -2.60 -9.03
CA LYS A 327 18.67 -3.41 -9.70
C LYS A 327 18.55 -4.76 -9.00
N TYR A 328 17.33 -5.14 -8.68
CA TYR A 328 16.94 -6.44 -8.16
C TYR A 328 16.33 -7.26 -9.29
N PHE A 329 16.62 -8.57 -9.28
CA PHE A 329 16.06 -9.56 -10.19
C PHE A 329 15.94 -10.88 -9.44
N PHE A 330 15.18 -11.82 -10.01
CA PHE A 330 15.11 -13.18 -9.50
C PHE A 330 15.70 -14.11 -10.54
N VAL A 331 16.71 -14.90 -10.13
CA VAL A 331 17.49 -15.78 -11.03
C VAL A 331 16.60 -16.73 -11.82
N ASP A 332 15.53 -17.23 -11.20
CA ASP A 332 14.62 -18.20 -11.80
C ASP A 332 13.32 -17.56 -12.35
N ALA A 333 13.22 -16.23 -12.43
CA ALA A 333 12.01 -15.55 -12.91
C ALA A 333 12.29 -14.77 -14.20
N PRO A 334 11.91 -15.29 -15.37
CA PRO A 334 12.15 -14.59 -16.63
C PRO A 334 11.28 -13.35 -16.81
N GLN A 335 10.17 -13.21 -16.06
CA GLN A 335 9.26 -12.07 -16.15
C GLN A 335 8.65 -11.71 -14.80
N LEU A 336 8.66 -10.41 -14.50
CA LEU A 336 8.05 -9.80 -13.33
C LEU A 336 6.88 -8.90 -13.75
N SER A 337 5.87 -8.82 -12.90
CA SER A 337 4.85 -7.79 -12.95
C SER A 337 4.76 -7.14 -11.59
N LEU A 338 5.32 -5.94 -11.43
CA LEU A 338 5.27 -5.22 -10.16
C LEU A 338 3.86 -4.64 -9.95
N SER A 339 3.38 -4.67 -8.71
CA SER A 339 2.04 -4.19 -8.39
C SER A 339 2.02 -3.16 -7.27
N GLN A 340 2.38 -3.54 -6.04
CA GLN A 340 2.20 -2.70 -4.86
C GLN A 340 3.54 -2.44 -4.18
N ILE A 341 3.62 -1.27 -3.54
CA ILE A 341 4.67 -0.92 -2.60
C ILE A 341 3.99 -0.24 -1.41
N THR A 342 4.45 -0.57 -0.20
CA THR A 342 4.02 0.10 1.03
C THR A 342 5.18 0.33 1.99
N VAL A 343 5.13 1.43 2.75
CA VAL A 343 6.02 1.70 3.89
C VAL A 343 5.32 1.30 5.18
N LEU A 344 6.01 0.50 5.99
CA LEU A 344 5.55 0.06 7.30
C LEU A 344 5.85 1.11 8.37
N PRO A 345 5.14 1.11 9.52
CA PRO A 345 5.39 2.06 10.61
C PRO A 345 6.84 2.08 11.12
N ASN A 346 7.57 0.97 11.03
CA ASN A 346 9.00 0.87 11.38
C ASN A 346 9.94 1.32 10.23
N SER A 347 9.42 2.02 9.22
CA SER A 347 10.13 2.47 8.02
C SER A 347 10.67 1.37 7.10
N LYS A 348 10.37 0.09 7.37
CA LYS A 348 10.62 -0.99 6.42
C LYS A 348 9.69 -0.80 5.21
N ILE A 349 10.11 -1.34 4.08
CA ILE A 349 9.38 -1.22 2.82
C ILE A 349 9.00 -2.63 2.38
N VAL A 350 7.77 -2.79 1.91
CA VAL A 350 7.29 -4.03 1.30
C VAL A 350 6.98 -3.76 -0.15
N ALA A 351 7.55 -4.56 -1.05
CA ALA A 351 7.24 -4.54 -2.48
C ALA A 351 6.67 -5.90 -2.89
N MET A 352 5.66 -5.87 -3.75
CA MET A 352 4.92 -7.05 -4.19
C MET A 352 4.70 -7.05 -5.70
N GLY A 353 4.63 -8.25 -6.26
CA GLY A 353 4.33 -8.44 -7.67
C GLY A 353 4.15 -9.91 -8.04
N ILE A 354 4.04 -10.17 -9.33
CA ILE A 354 3.93 -11.52 -9.90
C ILE A 354 5.28 -11.89 -10.51
N ILE A 355 5.74 -13.10 -10.22
CA ILE A 355 6.75 -13.81 -10.98
C ILE A 355 6.04 -14.75 -11.95
N SER A 356 6.35 -14.66 -13.24
CA SER A 356 5.86 -15.58 -14.27
C SER A 356 6.99 -16.48 -14.74
N ARG A 357 6.80 -17.80 -14.62
CA ARG A 357 7.73 -18.84 -15.09
C ARG A 357 7.07 -19.68 -16.18
N TRP A 358 7.80 -19.95 -17.25
CA TRP A 358 7.37 -20.92 -18.25
C TRP A 358 7.52 -22.33 -17.67
N PHE A 359 6.48 -23.16 -17.79
CA PHE A 359 6.58 -24.56 -17.39
C PHE A 359 7.58 -25.30 -18.30
N THR A 360 8.54 -26.03 -17.72
CA THR A 360 9.43 -26.89 -18.50
C THR A 360 8.62 -28.02 -19.13
N GLY A 361 8.41 -27.96 -20.45
CA GLY A 361 7.72 -28.99 -21.22
C GLY A 361 6.25 -28.73 -21.56
N GLY A 362 5.72 -27.50 -21.41
CA GLY A 362 4.36 -27.15 -21.85
C GLY A 362 4.11 -25.64 -22.01
N PRO A 363 2.99 -25.23 -22.63
CA PRO A 363 2.68 -23.81 -22.91
C PRO A 363 2.19 -23.01 -21.69
N ASN A 364 2.12 -23.63 -20.51
CA ASN A 364 1.47 -23.03 -19.34
C ASN A 364 2.43 -22.09 -18.59
N LEU A 365 1.96 -20.87 -18.32
CA LEU A 365 2.64 -19.90 -17.44
C LEU A 365 2.27 -20.19 -15.98
N ASN A 366 3.27 -20.43 -15.13
CA ASN A 366 3.09 -20.46 -13.69
C ASN A 366 3.32 -19.04 -13.13
N GLN A 367 2.27 -18.44 -12.58
CA GLN A 367 2.30 -17.10 -12.00
C GLN A 367 2.21 -17.20 -10.48
N GLN A 368 3.17 -16.60 -9.78
CA GLN A 368 3.31 -16.69 -8.33
C GLN A 368 3.47 -15.28 -7.78
N LEU A 369 2.74 -14.98 -6.71
CA LEU A 369 2.93 -13.75 -5.97
C LEU A 369 4.32 -13.80 -5.32
N PHE A 370 5.07 -12.71 -5.36
CA PHE A 370 6.24 -12.54 -4.52
C PHE A 370 6.05 -11.35 -3.59
N VAL A 371 6.69 -11.45 -2.43
CA VAL A 371 6.80 -10.37 -1.45
C VAL A 371 8.27 -10.23 -1.05
N THR A 372 8.78 -9.02 -1.20
CA THR A 372 10.15 -8.63 -0.81
C THR A 372 10.06 -7.52 0.22
N ARG A 373 10.85 -7.63 1.30
CA ARG A 373 11.00 -6.59 2.30
C ARG A 373 12.35 -5.90 2.13
N PHE A 374 12.38 -4.59 2.29
CA PHE A 374 13.58 -3.78 2.31
C PHE A 374 13.68 -3.02 3.63
N ASN A 375 14.92 -2.75 4.04
CA ASN A 375 15.24 -1.79 5.09
C ASN A 375 14.85 -0.38 4.67
N SER A 376 14.74 0.53 5.64
CA SER A 376 14.51 1.97 5.38
C SER A 376 15.60 2.60 4.50
N SER A 377 16.78 1.98 4.42
CA SER A 377 17.88 2.36 3.54
C SER A 377 17.73 1.86 2.10
N GLY A 378 16.72 1.04 1.80
CA GLY A 378 16.51 0.42 0.49
C GLY A 378 17.30 -0.88 0.26
N SER A 379 18.12 -1.32 1.21
CA SER A 379 18.77 -2.64 1.16
C SER A 379 17.76 -3.77 1.40
N VAL A 380 17.94 -4.92 0.75
CA VAL A 380 17.07 -6.09 0.96
C VAL A 380 17.17 -6.54 2.42
N ASP A 381 16.01 -6.83 3.00
CA ASP A 381 15.94 -7.41 4.34
C ASP A 381 15.94 -8.93 4.26
N TYR A 382 17.07 -9.56 4.55
CA TYR A 382 17.21 -11.03 4.49
C TYR A 382 16.71 -11.74 5.76
N THR A 383 16.30 -11.01 6.80
CA THR A 383 15.79 -11.64 8.03
C THR A 383 14.48 -12.40 7.79
N ILE A 384 13.76 -12.05 6.71
CA ILE A 384 12.53 -12.71 6.30
C ILE A 384 12.76 -13.90 5.37
N SER A 385 13.87 -13.94 4.64
CA SER A 385 14.12 -14.94 3.61
C SER A 385 15.60 -14.94 3.27
N ASN A 386 16.21 -16.12 3.24
CA ASN A 386 17.57 -16.28 2.73
C ASN A 386 17.68 -15.89 1.24
N LYS A 387 16.57 -15.95 0.48
CA LYS A 387 16.50 -15.45 -0.90
C LYS A 387 16.21 -13.95 -1.00
N GLY A 388 15.85 -13.30 0.12
CA GLY A 388 15.43 -11.90 0.18
C GLY A 388 13.96 -11.66 -0.19
N PHE A 389 13.26 -12.70 -0.62
CA PHE A 389 11.84 -12.66 -0.99
C PHE A 389 11.14 -13.96 -0.63
N GLN A 390 9.83 -13.92 -0.59
CA GLN A 390 8.98 -15.08 -0.41
C GLN A 390 7.99 -15.17 -1.54
N GLU A 391 7.69 -16.39 -1.97
CA GLU A 391 6.72 -16.67 -3.01
C GLU A 391 5.48 -17.28 -2.39
N PHE A 392 4.33 -16.84 -2.88
CA PHE A 392 3.01 -17.31 -2.51
C PHE A 392 2.29 -17.75 -3.76
N MET A 393 1.42 -18.73 -3.60
CA MET A 393 0.58 -19.29 -4.67
C MET A 393 1.39 -20.10 -5.69
N THR A 394 1.46 -21.41 -5.45
CA THR A 394 1.82 -22.39 -6.47
C THR A 394 0.57 -23.23 -6.75
N THR A 395 -0.34 -22.73 -7.59
CA THR A 395 -1.44 -23.51 -8.18
C THR A 395 -2.16 -24.52 -7.26
N LEU A 396 -2.52 -24.11 -6.03
CA LEU A 396 -3.65 -24.56 -5.17
C LEU A 396 -3.32 -24.38 -3.65
N PRO A 397 -4.28 -23.97 -2.79
CA PRO A 397 -5.58 -23.34 -3.06
C PRO A 397 -5.90 -22.16 -2.08
N PRO A 398 -7.04 -21.44 -2.18
CA PRO A 398 -8.31 -22.00 -1.67
C PRO A 398 -9.67 -21.48 -2.18
N PRO A 399 -10.73 -22.25 -1.85
CA PRO A 399 -10.67 -23.56 -1.19
C PRO A 399 -10.64 -24.64 -2.28
N THR A 400 -9.58 -25.42 -2.37
CA THR A 400 -9.35 -26.49 -3.37
C THR A 400 -9.36 -26.14 -4.87
N GLU A 401 -9.45 -24.86 -5.25
CA GLU A 401 -9.54 -24.42 -6.64
C GLU A 401 -8.34 -23.55 -7.01
N GLY A 402 -7.61 -23.93 -8.07
CA GLY A 402 -6.32 -23.35 -8.44
C GLY A 402 -6.49 -22.00 -9.09
N ILE A 403 -6.90 -21.00 -8.31
CA ILE A 403 -7.17 -19.66 -8.81
C ILE A 403 -5.87 -18.86 -8.79
N ARG A 404 -5.55 -18.33 -9.96
CA ARG A 404 -4.37 -17.50 -10.21
C ARG A 404 -4.65 -16.09 -9.69
N ALA A 405 -3.66 -15.45 -9.08
CA ALA A 405 -3.74 -14.06 -8.69
C ALA A 405 -3.21 -13.19 -9.84
N ASP A 406 -4.12 -12.67 -10.66
CA ASP A 406 -3.81 -12.02 -11.93
C ASP A 406 -3.68 -10.51 -11.77
N TYR A 407 -4.57 -9.93 -10.98
CA TYR A 407 -4.66 -8.50 -10.74
C TYR A 407 -4.70 -8.22 -9.24
N PHE A 408 -3.72 -7.49 -8.74
CA PHE A 408 -3.71 -7.00 -7.37
C PHE A 408 -4.21 -5.57 -7.35
N SER A 409 -5.32 -5.34 -6.66
CA SER A 409 -5.90 -4.00 -6.56
C SER A 409 -5.34 -3.22 -5.40
N LYS A 410 -5.13 -3.87 -4.23
CA LYS A 410 -4.71 -3.15 -3.03
C LYS A 410 -4.04 -4.01 -1.99
N LEU A 411 -3.10 -3.39 -1.28
CA LEU A 411 -2.47 -3.93 -0.08
C LEU A 411 -2.90 -3.10 1.13
N PHE A 412 -3.41 -3.76 2.16
CA PHE A 412 -3.79 -3.16 3.43
C PHE A 412 -2.81 -3.56 4.51
N ASN A 413 -2.36 -2.56 5.26
CA ASN A 413 -1.58 -2.74 6.47
C ASN A 413 -2.43 -2.32 7.70
N PRO A 414 -3.10 -3.26 8.38
CA PRO A 414 -3.82 -2.99 9.63
C PRO A 414 -2.92 -2.65 10.83
N ASN A 415 -1.59 -2.60 10.68
CA ASN A 415 -0.62 -2.27 11.73
C ASN A 415 -0.67 -3.20 12.95
N ASN A 416 -1.05 -4.46 12.75
CA ASN A 416 -1.18 -5.46 13.81
C ASN A 416 -0.32 -6.71 13.55
N GLY A 417 0.69 -6.62 12.69
CA GLY A 417 1.48 -7.80 12.28
C GLY A 417 0.74 -8.70 11.28
N SER A 418 -0.17 -8.15 10.47
CA SER A 418 -0.73 -8.82 9.31
C SER A 418 -0.79 -7.89 8.10
N PHE A 419 -0.95 -8.47 6.91
CA PHE A 419 -1.38 -7.76 5.71
C PHE A 419 -2.62 -8.42 5.13
N ILE A 420 -3.47 -7.60 4.51
CA ILE A 420 -4.57 -8.09 3.70
C ILE A 420 -4.32 -7.64 2.27
N LEU A 421 -4.47 -8.56 1.33
CA LEU A 421 -4.33 -8.30 -0.09
C LEU A 421 -5.67 -8.46 -0.78
N ALA A 422 -6.08 -7.43 -1.51
CA ALA A 422 -7.19 -7.51 -2.45
C ALA A 422 -6.64 -7.86 -3.83
N TYR A 423 -7.18 -8.93 -4.41
CA TYR A 423 -6.78 -9.40 -5.73
C TYR A 423 -7.93 -10.10 -6.45
N SER A 424 -7.74 -10.30 -7.74
CA SER A 424 -8.62 -11.08 -8.58
C SER A 424 -7.85 -11.90 -9.60
N GLY A 425 -8.49 -12.90 -10.16
CA GLY A 425 -7.92 -13.64 -11.28
C GLY A 425 -8.76 -14.83 -11.72
N GLY A 426 -8.34 -15.41 -12.82
CA GLY A 426 -9.12 -16.38 -13.56
C GLY A 426 -8.58 -17.80 -13.46
N SER A 427 -9.50 -18.75 -13.63
CA SER A 427 -9.19 -20.16 -13.76
C SER A 427 -10.12 -20.80 -14.78
N VAL A 428 -9.55 -21.53 -15.74
CA VAL A 428 -10.33 -22.27 -16.75
C VAL A 428 -11.30 -23.28 -16.14
N THR A 429 -10.99 -23.80 -14.95
CA THR A 429 -11.83 -24.80 -14.27
C THR A 429 -12.88 -24.17 -13.37
N THR A 430 -12.62 -22.97 -12.82
CA THR A 430 -13.38 -22.46 -11.66
C THR A 430 -13.88 -21.03 -11.86
N GLY A 431 -13.64 -20.47 -13.04
CA GLY A 431 -14.03 -19.14 -13.42
C GLY A 431 -13.15 -18.07 -12.79
N ASP A 432 -13.60 -16.85 -13.01
CA ASP A 432 -12.98 -15.60 -12.58
C ASP A 432 -13.45 -15.26 -11.18
N LYS A 433 -12.56 -14.87 -10.26
CA LYS A 433 -12.93 -14.60 -8.87
C LYS A 433 -12.13 -13.45 -8.26
N SER A 434 -12.70 -12.86 -7.20
CA SER A 434 -12.12 -11.75 -6.43
C SER A 434 -12.05 -12.08 -4.94
N TYR A 435 -10.91 -11.79 -4.35
CA TYR A 435 -10.51 -12.24 -3.02
C TYR A 435 -9.91 -11.15 -2.15
N LEU A 436 -10.19 -11.25 -0.85
CA LEU A 436 -9.27 -10.75 0.18
C LEU A 436 -8.51 -11.96 0.73
N CYS A 437 -7.19 -11.89 0.84
CA CYS A 437 -6.42 -12.88 1.58
C CYS A 437 -5.60 -12.20 2.67
N LYS A 438 -5.45 -12.88 3.80
CA LYS A 438 -4.72 -12.34 4.94
C LYS A 438 -3.47 -13.17 5.21
N PHE A 439 -2.36 -12.47 5.39
CA PHE A 439 -1.10 -13.06 5.82
C PHE A 439 -0.76 -12.59 7.23
N ILE A 440 -0.24 -13.49 8.06
CA ILE A 440 0.20 -13.23 9.43
C ILE A 440 1.67 -13.64 9.56
N ASP A 441 2.42 -12.82 10.30
CA ASP A 441 3.65 -13.17 11.03
C ASP A 441 4.28 -11.86 11.57
N SER A 442 4.36 -11.70 12.88
CA SER A 442 4.94 -10.51 13.53
C SER A 442 6.42 -10.31 13.23
N SER A 443 7.18 -11.36 12.91
CA SER A 443 8.63 -11.31 12.65
C SER A 443 8.96 -10.99 11.18
N TYR A 444 8.16 -11.54 10.23
CA TYR A 444 8.15 -11.10 8.83
C TYR A 444 7.80 -9.62 8.70
N LEU A 445 7.16 -9.08 9.74
CA LEU A 445 6.77 -7.68 9.86
C LEU A 445 7.59 -6.93 10.91
N GLY A 446 8.49 -7.67 11.58
CA GLY A 446 9.51 -7.28 12.54
C GLY A 446 9.43 -5.85 12.98
N THR A 447 8.43 -5.57 13.81
CA THR A 447 8.53 -4.54 14.83
C THR A 447 9.42 -5.02 15.98
N ASP A 448 10.23 -6.07 15.82
CA ASP A 448 11.06 -6.67 16.88
C ASP A 448 12.16 -5.73 17.42
N SER A 449 12.39 -4.58 16.79
CA SER A 449 13.16 -3.46 17.39
C SER A 449 12.36 -2.64 18.40
N VAL A 450 11.06 -2.87 18.47
CA VAL A 450 10.12 -2.39 19.48
C VAL A 450 9.80 -3.65 20.29
N SER A 451 10.34 -3.73 21.50
CA SER A 451 10.34 -4.93 22.34
C SER A 451 8.92 -5.56 22.46
N GLU A 452 8.77 -6.83 22.86
CA GLU A 452 7.45 -7.38 23.24
C GLU A 452 6.73 -6.53 24.32
N LYS A 453 7.49 -5.69 25.03
CA LYS A 453 6.98 -4.65 25.92
C LYS A 453 6.22 -3.54 25.16
N ASP A 454 6.62 -3.25 23.92
CA ASP A 454 6.09 -2.19 23.07
C ASP A 454 4.98 -2.61 22.10
N GLN A 455 4.91 -3.86 21.63
CA GLN A 455 3.73 -4.34 20.88
C GLN A 455 2.45 -4.22 21.72
N ASN A 456 2.62 -4.37 23.03
CA ASN A 456 1.62 -4.18 24.06
C ASN A 456 1.40 -2.69 24.43
N ASN A 457 2.27 -1.78 23.99
CA ASN A 457 2.20 -0.33 24.23
C ASN A 457 1.92 0.48 22.94
N LEU A 458 1.43 -0.14 21.87
CA LEU A 458 1.12 0.58 20.62
C LEU A 458 -0.03 1.58 20.83
N PHE A 459 0.28 2.88 20.65
CA PHE A 459 -0.67 3.98 20.69
C PHE A 459 -1.04 4.39 19.26
N THR A 460 -2.29 4.18 18.86
CA THR A 460 -2.79 4.57 17.53
C THR A 460 -3.60 5.85 17.65
N LEU A 461 -3.29 6.87 16.86
CA LEU A 461 -4.08 8.10 16.81
C LEU A 461 -5.14 8.00 15.70
N TYR A 462 -6.41 8.12 16.06
CA TYR A 462 -7.52 8.04 15.10
C TYR A 462 -8.68 9.00 15.46
N PRO A 463 -9.30 9.68 14.49
CA PRO A 463 -8.87 9.79 13.09
C PRO A 463 -7.57 10.59 12.98
N ASN A 464 -6.80 10.34 11.92
CA ASN A 464 -5.61 11.12 11.61
C ASN A 464 -5.39 11.07 10.09
N PRO A 465 -5.78 12.12 9.33
CA PRO A 465 -6.11 13.48 9.80
C PRO A 465 -7.39 13.64 10.60
N ALA A 466 -7.45 14.69 11.43
CA ALA A 466 -8.46 14.93 12.44
C ALA A 466 -9.02 16.34 12.38
N GLU A 467 -10.35 16.48 12.43
CA GLU A 467 -11.01 17.78 12.51
C GLU A 467 -11.12 18.26 13.96
N ASN A 468 -12.17 17.86 14.68
CA ASN A 468 -12.47 18.44 16.01
C ASN A 468 -11.97 17.59 17.17
N SER A 469 -11.67 16.32 16.92
CA SER A 469 -11.23 15.40 17.96
C SER A 469 -10.33 14.29 17.45
N VAL A 470 -9.46 13.80 18.33
CA VAL A 470 -8.68 12.57 18.12
C VAL A 470 -8.83 11.63 19.29
N THR A 471 -8.66 10.34 19.02
CA THR A 471 -8.65 9.28 20.00
C THR A 471 -7.29 8.62 19.98
N ILE A 472 -6.66 8.48 21.15
CA ILE A 472 -5.45 7.67 21.30
C ILE A 472 -5.92 6.29 21.73
N GLN A 473 -5.78 5.32 20.84
CA GLN A 473 -6.16 3.94 21.04
C GLN A 473 -4.98 3.13 21.57
N ASN A 474 -5.23 2.28 22.56
CA ASN A 474 -4.26 1.31 23.05
C ASN A 474 -4.99 0.04 23.53
N LYS A 475 -4.52 -1.14 23.10
CA LYS A 475 -5.17 -2.43 23.40
C LYS A 475 -4.92 -2.95 24.82
N LYS A 476 -3.87 -2.51 25.50
CA LYS A 476 -3.47 -2.97 26.84
C LYS A 476 -3.94 -2.07 27.97
N TYR A 477 -3.84 -0.75 27.78
CA TYR A 477 -4.07 0.23 28.86
C TYR A 477 -5.50 0.78 28.92
N GLY A 478 -6.43 0.33 28.06
CA GLY A 478 -7.87 0.56 28.21
C GLY A 478 -8.29 1.94 28.76
N ASN A 479 -9.25 1.98 29.69
CA ASN A 479 -9.75 3.22 30.30
C ASN A 479 -8.77 3.92 31.27
N GLU A 480 -7.46 3.61 31.23
CA GLU A 480 -6.47 4.31 32.04
C GLU A 480 -6.25 5.75 31.55
N THR A 481 -5.99 6.65 32.51
CA THR A 481 -5.74 8.07 32.26
C THR A 481 -4.27 8.33 31.93
N PHE A 482 -4.00 9.16 30.93
CA PHE A 482 -2.69 9.68 30.56
C PHE A 482 -2.70 11.22 30.47
N ASN A 483 -1.53 11.83 30.59
CA ASN A 483 -1.33 13.24 30.28
C ASN A 483 -0.84 13.39 28.84
N PHE A 484 -1.19 14.48 28.18
CA PHE A 484 -0.70 14.78 26.84
C PHE A 484 -0.28 16.24 26.67
N LYS A 485 0.67 16.45 25.76
CA LYS A 485 1.12 17.74 25.26
C LYS A 485 1.14 17.70 23.74
N ILE A 486 0.53 18.68 23.09
CA ILE A 486 0.52 18.84 21.64
C ILE A 486 1.49 19.96 21.30
N TYR A 487 2.45 19.67 20.44
CA TYR A 487 3.48 20.58 19.96
C TYR A 487 3.22 20.92 18.49
N ASP A 488 3.44 22.16 18.08
CA ASP A 488 3.57 22.50 16.67
C ASP A 488 4.92 22.03 16.09
N LEU A 489 5.12 22.17 14.78
CA LEU A 489 6.37 21.76 14.11
C LEU A 489 7.60 22.58 14.51
N SER A 490 7.43 23.73 15.17
CA SER A 490 8.53 24.53 15.73
C SER A 490 8.92 24.08 17.14
N GLY A 491 8.15 23.16 17.74
CA GLY A 491 8.37 22.65 19.09
C GLY A 491 7.66 23.46 20.19
N LYS A 492 6.79 24.42 19.83
CA LYS A 492 5.99 25.18 20.81
C LYS A 492 4.76 24.37 21.21
N ILE A 493 4.40 24.41 22.49
CA ILE A 493 3.21 23.74 23.01
C ILE A 493 1.95 24.48 22.53
N ALA A 494 1.12 23.79 21.76
CA ALA A 494 -0.17 24.26 21.26
C ALA A 494 -1.33 23.91 22.21
N GLN A 495 -1.29 22.75 22.88
CA GLN A 495 -2.32 22.31 23.83
C GLN A 495 -1.75 21.32 24.85
N THR A 496 -2.31 21.28 26.05
CA THR A 496 -2.01 20.24 27.04
C THR A 496 -3.30 19.76 27.71
N GLY A 497 -3.30 18.54 28.25
CA GLY A 497 -4.45 18.02 28.97
C GLY A 497 -4.23 16.60 29.49
N SER A 498 -5.31 15.99 29.97
CA SER A 498 -5.35 14.59 30.36
C SER A 498 -6.57 13.92 29.75
N SER A 499 -6.44 12.66 29.31
CA SER A 499 -7.55 11.87 28.76
C SER A 499 -7.40 10.41 29.18
N LYS A 500 -8.40 9.58 28.88
CA LYS A 500 -8.27 8.11 28.94
C LYS A 500 -7.98 7.54 27.57
N PHE A 501 -7.33 6.39 27.47
CA PHE A 501 -7.21 5.74 26.16
C PHE A 501 -8.59 5.33 25.67
N ASN A 502 -8.78 5.42 24.35
CA ASN A 502 -10.06 5.24 23.64
C ASN A 502 -11.13 6.32 23.88
N ASP A 503 -10.87 7.33 24.73
CA ASP A 503 -11.72 8.52 24.85
C ASP A 503 -11.31 9.61 23.83
N ARG A 504 -12.29 10.42 23.42
CA ARG A 504 -12.07 11.55 22.50
C ARG A 504 -11.36 12.71 23.20
N ILE A 505 -10.25 13.15 22.62
CA ILE A 505 -9.57 14.41 22.93
C ILE A 505 -10.08 15.48 21.97
N ASN A 506 -10.61 16.58 22.52
CA ASN A 506 -11.01 17.74 21.74
C ASN A 506 -9.77 18.54 21.29
N ILE A 507 -9.66 18.78 19.98
CA ILE A 507 -8.60 19.56 19.34
C ILE A 507 -9.16 20.65 18.42
N GLN A 508 -10.44 20.99 18.53
CA GLN A 508 -11.12 21.97 17.66
C GLN A 508 -10.44 23.35 17.65
N ASN A 509 -9.73 23.70 18.73
CA ASN A 509 -9.06 24.98 18.90
C ASN A 509 -7.65 25.01 18.29
N LEU A 510 -7.12 23.88 17.82
CA LEU A 510 -5.87 23.86 17.07
C LEU A 510 -6.11 24.43 15.67
N GLU A 511 -5.18 25.26 15.20
CA GLU A 511 -5.19 25.68 13.80
C GLU A 511 -4.89 24.50 12.87
N LYS A 512 -5.34 24.57 11.62
CA LYS A 512 -5.02 23.55 10.61
C LYS A 512 -3.51 23.40 10.47
N GLY A 513 -2.98 22.19 10.58
CA GLY A 513 -1.54 21.98 10.56
C GLY A 513 -1.07 20.64 11.08
N ASN A 514 0.26 20.47 11.07
CA ASN A 514 0.91 19.29 11.61
C ASN A 514 1.33 19.56 13.07
N TYR A 515 1.01 18.61 13.93
CA TYR A 515 1.37 18.64 15.34
C TYR A 515 2.02 17.31 15.75
N ILE A 516 2.72 17.33 16.88
CA ILE A 516 3.18 16.14 17.58
C ILE A 516 2.42 16.07 18.91
N ILE A 517 1.63 15.03 19.11
CA ILE A 517 1.04 14.72 20.41
C ILE A 517 1.99 13.81 21.19
N GLN A 518 2.56 14.33 22.26
CA GLN A 518 3.31 13.57 23.25
C GLN A 518 2.37 13.13 24.36
N ILE A 519 2.42 11.85 24.70
CA ILE A 519 1.63 11.17 25.71
C ILE A 519 2.58 10.77 26.83
N GLU A 520 2.17 10.97 28.07
CA GLU A 520 2.86 10.52 29.26
C GLU A 520 1.90 9.64 30.07
N ALA A 521 2.16 8.33 30.07
CA ALA A 521 1.39 7.35 30.81
C ALA A 521 1.73 7.40 32.31
N LYS A 522 0.86 6.84 33.17
CA LYS A 522 1.04 6.86 34.64
C LYS A 522 2.32 6.19 35.13
N ASN A 523 2.84 5.23 34.38
CA ASN A 523 4.11 4.55 34.69
C ASN A 523 5.35 5.38 34.30
N GLY A 524 5.17 6.59 33.75
CA GLY A 524 6.24 7.49 33.32
C GLY A 524 6.68 7.31 31.87
N ASP A 525 6.10 6.35 31.13
CA ASP A 525 6.42 6.12 29.73
C ASP A 525 5.94 7.28 28.86
N LYS A 526 6.80 7.74 27.94
CA LYS A 526 6.52 8.84 27.03
C LYS A 526 6.50 8.36 25.59
N HIS A 527 5.44 8.70 24.88
CA HIS A 527 5.24 8.33 23.47
C HIS A 527 4.83 9.54 22.66
N SER A 528 5.31 9.65 21.43
CA SER A 528 4.97 10.75 20.54
C SER A 528 4.31 10.21 19.27
N VAL A 529 3.16 10.77 18.91
CA VAL A 529 2.43 10.42 17.69
C VAL A 529 2.18 11.70 16.89
N LYS A 530 2.24 11.62 15.56
CA LYS A 530 1.94 12.77 14.70
C LYS A 530 0.43 12.98 14.62
N LEU A 531 -0.02 14.21 14.83
CA LEU A 531 -1.41 14.66 14.66
C LEU A 531 -1.49 15.57 13.44
N LEU A 532 -2.34 15.24 12.48
CA LEU A 532 -2.68 16.09 11.35
C LEU A 532 -4.03 16.75 11.68
N LYS A 533 -4.04 18.05 11.98
CA LYS A 533 -5.26 18.83 12.23
C LYS A 533 -5.76 19.42 10.91
N ASN A 534 -6.97 19.04 10.52
CA ASN A 534 -7.67 19.54 9.33
C ASN A 534 -8.44 20.83 9.57
#